data_AF-A0A925MI75-F1
#
_entry.id   AF-A0A925MI75-F1
#
_cell.length_a   1.000
_cell.length_b   1.000
_cell.length_c   1.000
_cell.angle_alpha   90.00
_cell.angle_beta   90.00
_cell.angle_gamma   90.00
#
_symmetry.space_group_name_H-M   'P 1'
#
loop_
_entity.id
_entity.type
_entity.pdbx_description
1 polymer ?
#
loop_
_entity_poly.entity_id
_entity_poly.type
_entity_poly.pdbx_seq_one_letter_code
_entity_poly.pdbx_strand_id
1 'polypeptide(L)'
;MIPSRIAIAIPALSFSVLLCTCATNGASRQAQNLDARPFNQLLLSGNACGPTALLNSYRYAKPSWRKLAENPPHLSDRDRIRAIVSGPAMRPSVSLPGRARWSRNGVNLTDLRDIANEISKTEMLPALSQETLFLKPGESQQKFLRRVHSRLVQSLAEGFPPILSIRRFVKRGSTWSAIQGHFVTITSVATLPSNATSFDLNYVDPLGGKFSSGKIAITPEAFLTSDPARNPNLEALFPSSRIGKSSLRSGDKSILAVSATLGRF
;
A
#
# COMPACT_ATOMS: atom_id res chain seq x y z
N MET A 1 -11.34 60.97 55.45
CA MET A 1 -12.00 59.71 55.03
C MET A 1 -11.88 59.61 53.52
N ILE A 2 -11.00 58.72 53.05
CA ILE A 2 -10.68 58.52 51.63
C ILE A 2 -11.33 57.20 51.21
N PRO A 3 -12.17 57.14 50.16
CA PRO A 3 -12.68 55.86 49.69
C PRO A 3 -11.69 55.23 48.70
N SER A 4 -11.20 54.05 49.06
CA SER A 4 -10.37 53.18 48.24
C SER A 4 -11.15 52.69 47.00
N ARG A 5 -10.64 52.97 45.80
CA ARG A 5 -11.15 52.39 44.55
C ARG A 5 -10.42 51.07 44.28
N ILE A 6 -11.16 49.97 44.29
CA ILE A 6 -10.69 48.64 43.87
C ILE A 6 -10.74 48.61 42.33
N ALA A 7 -9.58 48.46 41.69
CA ALA A 7 -9.48 48.22 40.26
C ALA A 7 -9.61 46.71 39.99
N ILE A 8 -10.67 46.31 39.27
CA ILE A 8 -10.87 44.94 38.82
C ILE A 8 -10.20 44.81 37.45
N ALA A 9 -9.11 44.02 37.39
CA ALA A 9 -8.46 43.67 36.14
C ALA A 9 -9.26 42.58 35.42
N ILE A 10 -9.75 42.88 34.22
CA ILE A 10 -10.41 41.92 33.33
C ILE A 10 -9.31 41.23 32.50
N PRO A 11 -9.15 39.90 32.55
CA PRO A 11 -8.17 39.21 31.72
C PRO A 11 -8.67 39.17 30.26
N ALA A 12 -7.86 39.69 29.34
CA ALA A 12 -8.09 39.55 27.91
C ALA A 12 -7.91 38.08 27.51
N LEU A 13 -9.01 37.40 27.17
CA LEU A 13 -8.96 36.09 26.51
C LEU A 13 -8.47 36.29 25.08
N SER A 14 -7.19 35.94 24.84
CA SER A 14 -6.68 35.75 23.48
C SER A 14 -7.33 34.51 22.86
N PHE A 15 -8.28 34.75 21.97
CA PHE A 15 -8.88 33.72 21.11
C PHE A 15 -7.86 33.34 20.03
N SER A 16 -7.08 32.29 20.27
CA SER A 16 -6.28 31.64 19.23
C SER A 16 -7.23 30.93 18.27
N VAL A 17 -7.55 31.60 17.15
CA VAL A 17 -8.25 30.98 16.03
C VAL A 17 -7.32 29.92 15.43
N LEU A 18 -7.56 28.66 15.77
CA LEU A 18 -6.96 27.52 15.10
C LEU A 18 -7.52 27.50 13.67
N LEU A 19 -6.76 28.05 12.72
CA LEU A 19 -7.04 27.91 11.30
C LEU A 19 -6.86 26.44 10.92
N CYS A 20 -7.94 25.68 11.05
CA CYS A 20 -8.07 24.35 10.49
C CYS A 20 -8.10 24.52 8.97
N THR A 21 -6.94 24.42 8.32
CA THR A 21 -6.84 24.38 6.88
C THR A 21 -7.45 23.07 6.39
N CYS A 22 -8.75 23.11 6.12
CA CYS A 22 -9.43 22.10 5.32
C CYS A 22 -8.80 22.15 3.93
N ALA A 23 -7.78 21.32 3.68
CA ALA A 23 -7.26 21.13 2.34
C ALA A 23 -8.43 20.73 1.44
N THR A 24 -8.78 21.59 0.50
CA THR A 24 -9.82 21.33 -0.49
C THR A 24 -9.36 20.16 -1.34
N ASN A 25 -9.92 18.98 -1.05
CA ASN A 25 -9.67 17.74 -1.75
C ASN A 25 -10.04 17.90 -3.24
N GLY A 26 -9.03 17.95 -4.12
CA GLY A 26 -9.22 17.47 -5.47
C GLY A 26 -9.81 16.06 -5.39
N ALA A 27 -10.84 15.78 -6.19
CA ALA A 27 -11.61 14.54 -6.07
C ALA A 27 -10.70 13.30 -6.07
N SER A 28 -10.61 12.63 -4.91
CA SER A 28 -9.84 11.40 -4.75
C SER A 28 -10.44 10.28 -5.58
N ARG A 29 -9.61 9.41 -6.17
CA ARG A 29 -10.09 8.16 -6.76
C ARG A 29 -10.18 7.10 -5.67
N GLN A 30 -11.29 6.38 -5.61
CA GLN A 30 -11.59 5.44 -4.54
C GLN A 30 -12.14 4.11 -5.09
N ALA A 31 -11.97 3.06 -4.31
CA ALA A 31 -12.57 1.75 -4.55
C ALA A 31 -14.10 1.78 -4.32
N GLN A 32 -14.83 0.76 -4.80
CA GLN A 32 -16.30 0.80 -4.92
C GLN A 32 -17.06 0.06 -3.81
N ASN A 33 -16.38 -0.52 -2.81
CA ASN A 33 -17.01 -1.32 -1.75
C ASN A 33 -16.39 -1.08 -0.36
N LEU A 34 -16.14 0.19 -0.02
CA LEU A 34 -15.34 0.54 1.17
C LEU A 34 -15.99 0.13 2.51
N ASP A 35 -17.29 -0.16 2.53
CA ASP A 35 -18.01 -0.62 3.72
C ASP A 35 -17.74 -2.10 4.05
N ALA A 36 -17.15 -2.86 3.13
CA ALA A 36 -16.85 -4.26 3.36
C ALA A 36 -15.71 -4.43 4.37
N ARG A 37 -15.84 -5.40 5.28
CA ARG A 37 -14.77 -5.75 6.22
C ARG A 37 -13.56 -6.29 5.45
N PRO A 38 -12.32 -5.88 5.75
CA PRO A 38 -11.12 -6.44 5.13
C PRO A 38 -10.88 -7.90 5.51
N PHE A 39 -10.32 -8.66 4.58
CA PHE A 39 -9.69 -9.95 4.86
C PHE A 39 -8.45 -9.74 5.74
N ASN A 40 -8.29 -10.62 6.72
CA ASN A 40 -7.18 -10.62 7.67
C ASN A 40 -6.33 -11.89 7.48
N GLN A 41 -5.06 -11.72 7.11
CA GLN A 41 -4.17 -12.85 6.87
C GLN A 41 -3.94 -13.70 8.12
N LEU A 42 -4.08 -13.11 9.33
CA LEU A 42 -3.86 -13.80 10.60
C LEU A 42 -4.88 -14.92 10.87
N LEU A 43 -5.93 -15.02 10.06
CA LEU A 43 -6.86 -16.15 10.06
C LEU A 43 -6.21 -17.44 9.52
N LEU A 44 -5.07 -17.34 8.85
CA LEU A 44 -4.25 -18.43 8.37
C LEU A 44 -2.84 -18.33 8.96
N SER A 45 -2.23 -19.46 9.29
CA SER A 45 -0.80 -19.49 9.63
C SER A 45 0.06 -19.30 8.38
N GLY A 46 1.15 -18.54 8.51
CA GLY A 46 2.14 -18.33 7.45
C GLY A 46 2.02 -16.99 6.71
N ASN A 47 2.90 -16.80 5.73
CA ASN A 47 3.06 -15.54 4.99
C ASN A 47 2.01 -15.42 3.87
N ALA A 48 0.77 -15.10 4.22
CA ALA A 48 -0.37 -15.03 3.29
C ALA A 48 -0.74 -13.60 2.84
N CYS A 49 0.17 -12.63 2.95
CA CYS A 49 -0.14 -11.23 2.66
C CYS A 49 -0.52 -10.99 1.20
N GLY A 50 0.15 -11.67 0.25
CA GLY A 50 -0.17 -11.58 -1.17
C GLY A 50 -1.58 -12.09 -1.50
N PRO A 51 -1.92 -13.37 -1.19
CA PRO A 51 -3.27 -13.91 -1.38
C PRO A 51 -4.36 -13.10 -0.67
N THR A 52 -4.08 -12.61 0.55
CA THR A 52 -5.02 -11.80 1.31
C THR A 52 -5.21 -10.41 0.70
N ALA A 53 -4.14 -9.76 0.23
CA ALA A 53 -4.23 -8.50 -0.50
C ALA A 53 -4.99 -8.67 -1.83
N LEU A 54 -4.82 -9.80 -2.51
CA LEU A 54 -5.57 -10.10 -3.73
C LEU A 54 -7.07 -10.26 -3.48
N LEU A 55 -7.45 -10.97 -2.42
CA LEU A 55 -8.85 -11.07 -2.00
C LEU A 55 -9.43 -9.72 -1.58
N ASN A 56 -8.66 -8.88 -0.89
CA ASN A 56 -9.07 -7.52 -0.59
C ASN A 56 -9.25 -6.70 -1.88
N SER A 57 -8.36 -6.80 -2.85
CA SER A 57 -8.52 -6.14 -4.15
C SER A 57 -9.81 -6.55 -4.84
N TYR A 58 -10.13 -7.84 -4.90
CA TYR A 58 -11.42 -8.31 -5.42
C TYR A 58 -12.60 -7.77 -4.61
N ARG A 59 -12.58 -7.88 -3.27
CA ARG A 59 -13.66 -7.42 -2.38
C ARG A 59 -13.99 -5.94 -2.56
N TYR A 60 -12.97 -5.10 -2.77
CA TYR A 60 -13.13 -3.66 -2.94
C TYR A 60 -13.36 -3.20 -4.39
N ALA A 61 -13.30 -4.13 -5.34
CA ALA A 61 -13.46 -3.83 -6.75
C ALA A 61 -14.90 -3.55 -7.17
N LYS A 62 -15.06 -3.16 -8.44
CA LYS A 62 -16.37 -3.07 -9.09
C LYS A 62 -17.05 -4.45 -9.12
N PRO A 63 -18.39 -4.52 -9.25
CA PRO A 63 -19.15 -5.77 -9.11
C PRO A 63 -18.63 -6.94 -9.95
N SER A 64 -18.16 -6.69 -11.18
CA SER A 64 -17.62 -7.75 -12.06
C SER A 64 -16.40 -8.47 -11.49
N TRP A 65 -15.56 -7.78 -10.72
CA TRP A 65 -14.39 -8.36 -10.06
C TRP A 65 -14.73 -8.87 -8.66
N ARG A 66 -15.69 -8.23 -7.99
CA ARG A 66 -16.08 -8.53 -6.60
C ARG A 66 -16.54 -9.96 -6.40
N LYS A 67 -17.25 -10.53 -7.37
CA LYS A 67 -17.67 -11.94 -7.36
C LYS A 67 -16.52 -12.93 -7.11
N LEU A 68 -15.27 -12.59 -7.49
CA LEU A 68 -14.10 -13.44 -7.22
C LEU A 68 -13.74 -13.54 -5.74
N ALA A 69 -14.11 -12.55 -4.92
CA ALA A 69 -13.97 -12.62 -3.47
C ALA A 69 -15.17 -13.28 -2.78
N GLU A 70 -16.33 -13.35 -3.44
CA GLU A 70 -17.61 -13.74 -2.87
C GLU A 70 -18.02 -15.17 -3.22
N ASN A 71 -17.49 -15.72 -4.33
CA ASN A 71 -17.80 -17.06 -4.78
C ASN A 71 -16.76 -18.11 -4.32
N PRO A 72 -17.20 -19.34 -3.97
CA PRO A 72 -18.59 -19.71 -3.70
C PRO A 72 -19.15 -18.99 -2.46
N PRO A 73 -20.48 -18.82 -2.36
CA PRO A 73 -21.10 -18.18 -1.21
C PRO A 73 -20.85 -18.99 0.08
N HIS A 74 -21.03 -18.35 1.23
CA HIS A 74 -20.92 -18.96 2.57
C HIS A 74 -19.53 -19.44 3.03
N LEU A 75 -18.47 -19.26 2.23
CA LEU A 75 -17.11 -19.47 2.75
C LEU A 75 -16.74 -18.40 3.77
N SER A 76 -16.14 -18.85 4.87
CA SER A 76 -15.51 -17.96 5.85
C SER A 76 -14.32 -17.21 5.21
N ASP A 77 -13.96 -16.04 5.77
CA ASP A 77 -12.77 -15.29 5.31
C ASP A 77 -11.50 -16.18 5.33
N ARG A 78 -11.38 -17.06 6.33
CA ARG A 78 -10.28 -18.02 6.45
C ARG A 78 -10.26 -19.00 5.28
N ASP A 79 -11.41 -19.57 4.94
CA ASP A 79 -11.51 -20.58 3.89
C ASP A 79 -11.31 -19.98 2.50
N ARG A 80 -11.69 -18.71 2.29
CA ARG A 80 -11.39 -17.98 1.06
C ARG A 80 -9.89 -17.77 0.86
N ILE A 81 -9.18 -17.35 1.92
CA ILE A 81 -7.71 -17.24 1.87
C ILE A 81 -7.09 -18.62 1.62
N ARG A 82 -7.58 -19.66 2.32
CA ARG A 82 -7.15 -21.05 2.15
C ARG A 82 -7.33 -21.55 0.72
N ALA A 83 -8.47 -21.26 0.09
CA ALA A 83 -8.75 -21.70 -1.27
C ALA A 83 -7.69 -21.18 -2.26
N ILE A 84 -7.22 -19.93 -2.11
CA ILE A 84 -6.13 -19.41 -2.93
C ILE A 84 -4.80 -20.11 -2.60
N VAL A 85 -4.41 -20.16 -1.31
CA VAL A 85 -3.09 -20.70 -0.93
C VAL A 85 -2.93 -22.20 -1.20
N SER A 86 -4.02 -22.97 -1.17
CA SER A 86 -4.02 -24.41 -1.40
C SER A 86 -4.36 -24.80 -2.84
N GLY A 87 -4.91 -23.87 -3.63
CA GLY A 87 -5.29 -24.10 -5.03
C GLY A 87 -4.31 -23.44 -6.02
N PRO A 88 -4.69 -22.30 -6.63
CA PRO A 88 -3.90 -21.66 -7.68
C PRO A 88 -2.47 -21.28 -7.24
N ALA A 89 -2.24 -21.06 -5.94
CA ALA A 89 -0.92 -20.75 -5.41
C ALA A 89 0.01 -21.97 -5.23
N MET A 90 -0.53 -23.19 -5.28
CA MET A 90 0.27 -24.42 -5.25
C MET A 90 0.74 -24.88 -6.64
N ARG A 91 0.29 -24.19 -7.71
CA ARG A 91 0.76 -24.46 -9.06
C ARG A 91 2.26 -24.13 -9.20
N PRO A 92 2.98 -24.78 -10.14
CA PRO A 92 4.38 -24.47 -10.41
C PRO A 92 4.58 -22.99 -10.74
N SER A 93 5.61 -22.40 -10.15
CA SER A 93 6.07 -21.06 -10.49
C SER A 93 6.80 -21.09 -11.82
N VAL A 94 6.40 -20.22 -12.75
CA VAL A 94 7.15 -19.99 -14.00
C VAL A 94 8.40 -19.17 -13.73
N SER A 95 8.34 -18.26 -12.74
CA SER A 95 9.44 -17.36 -12.41
C SER A 95 10.52 -17.99 -11.53
N LEU A 96 10.18 -19.04 -10.78
CA LEU A 96 11.07 -19.77 -9.88
C LEU A 96 10.94 -21.29 -10.10
N PRO A 97 11.65 -21.85 -11.10
CA PRO A 97 11.55 -23.26 -11.44
C PRO A 97 11.77 -24.21 -10.23
N GLY A 98 11.00 -25.29 -10.18
CA GLY A 98 11.06 -26.29 -9.11
C GLY A 98 10.36 -25.91 -7.81
N ARG A 99 9.55 -24.83 -7.80
CA ARG A 99 8.83 -24.36 -6.62
C ARG A 99 7.36 -24.09 -6.94
N ALA A 100 6.50 -24.17 -5.93
CA ALA A 100 5.15 -23.62 -6.00
C ALA A 100 5.19 -22.08 -5.96
N ARG A 101 4.16 -21.43 -6.51
CA ARG A 101 4.00 -19.97 -6.50
C ARG A 101 3.98 -19.39 -5.08
N TRP A 102 3.40 -20.10 -4.12
CA TRP A 102 3.39 -19.75 -2.70
C TRP A 102 4.13 -20.78 -1.85
N SER A 103 4.78 -20.30 -0.79
CA SER A 103 5.49 -21.12 0.20
C SER A 103 5.40 -20.49 1.59
N ARG A 104 6.08 -21.09 2.59
CA ARG A 104 6.26 -20.47 3.91
C ARG A 104 6.87 -19.06 3.86
N ASN A 105 7.60 -18.72 2.80
CA ASN A 105 8.21 -17.40 2.60
C ASN A 105 7.27 -16.41 1.90
N GLY A 106 6.03 -16.81 1.60
CA GLY A 106 5.04 -16.05 0.87
C GLY A 106 5.09 -16.30 -0.63
N VAL A 107 4.63 -15.31 -1.40
CA VAL A 107 4.52 -15.30 -2.86
C VAL A 107 5.27 -14.09 -3.40
N ASN A 108 5.94 -14.22 -4.55
CA ASN A 108 6.52 -13.06 -5.25
C ASN A 108 5.47 -12.39 -6.14
N LEU A 109 5.75 -11.18 -6.66
CA LEU A 109 4.76 -10.43 -7.42
C LEU A 109 4.35 -11.11 -8.73
N THR A 110 5.31 -11.70 -9.47
CA THR A 110 5.03 -12.39 -10.73
C THR A 110 4.08 -13.55 -10.52
N ASP A 111 4.34 -14.35 -9.49
CA ASP A 111 3.50 -15.47 -9.12
C ASP A 111 2.13 -15.02 -8.58
N LEU A 112 2.07 -13.89 -7.87
CA LEU A 112 0.80 -13.30 -7.43
C LEU A 112 -0.05 -12.83 -8.62
N ARG A 113 0.58 -12.23 -9.63
CA ARG A 113 -0.09 -11.86 -10.90
C ARG A 113 -0.60 -13.11 -11.61
N ASP A 114 0.20 -14.17 -11.69
CA ASP A 114 -0.20 -15.41 -12.37
C ASP A 114 -1.39 -16.09 -11.65
N ILE A 115 -1.37 -16.12 -10.32
CA ILE A 115 -2.53 -16.54 -9.51
C ILE A 115 -3.75 -15.68 -9.83
N ALA A 116 -3.59 -14.35 -9.82
CA ALA A 116 -4.70 -13.43 -10.05
C ALA A 116 -5.32 -13.60 -11.44
N ASN A 117 -4.49 -13.67 -12.48
CA ASN A 117 -4.93 -13.83 -13.86
C ASN A 117 -5.56 -15.20 -14.14
N GLU A 118 -5.10 -16.23 -13.45
CA GLU A 118 -5.70 -17.55 -13.54
C GLU A 118 -7.10 -17.59 -12.92
N ILE A 119 -7.27 -16.98 -11.75
CA ILE A 119 -8.58 -16.83 -11.10
C ILE A 119 -9.49 -15.95 -11.96
N SER A 120 -8.99 -14.82 -12.47
CA SER A 120 -9.83 -13.88 -13.22
C SER A 120 -10.24 -14.42 -14.59
N LYS A 121 -9.45 -15.32 -15.18
CA LYS A 121 -9.75 -15.97 -16.46
C LYS A 121 -11.02 -16.82 -16.40
N THR A 122 -11.35 -17.44 -15.27
CA THR A 122 -12.59 -18.24 -15.14
C THR A 122 -13.85 -17.41 -15.32
N GLU A 123 -13.75 -16.10 -15.07
CA GLU A 123 -14.83 -15.13 -15.20
C GLU A 123 -14.70 -14.23 -16.43
N MET A 124 -13.78 -14.57 -17.37
CA MET A 124 -13.47 -13.80 -18.57
C MET A 124 -13.10 -12.33 -18.28
N LEU A 125 -12.49 -12.06 -17.14
CA LEU A 125 -12.08 -10.71 -16.76
C LEU A 125 -10.75 -10.33 -17.44
N PRO A 126 -10.54 -9.03 -17.73
CA PRO A 126 -9.29 -8.56 -18.33
C PRO A 126 -8.07 -8.94 -17.49
N ALA A 127 -6.95 -9.26 -18.13
CA ALA A 127 -5.72 -9.55 -17.41
C ALA A 127 -5.23 -8.34 -16.59
N LEU A 128 -4.61 -8.65 -15.46
CA LEU A 128 -3.88 -7.73 -14.60
C LEU A 128 -2.41 -7.65 -15.02
N SER A 129 -1.87 -6.43 -14.93
CA SER A 129 -0.50 -6.07 -15.22
C SER A 129 0.29 -5.92 -13.92
N GLN A 130 1.60 -6.17 -13.96
CA GLN A 130 2.52 -5.82 -12.87
C GLN A 130 3.59 -4.86 -13.37
N GLU A 131 4.09 -3.98 -12.49
CA GLU A 131 5.23 -3.12 -12.78
C GLU A 131 6.15 -3.07 -11.55
N THR A 132 7.44 -3.33 -11.77
CA THR A 132 8.48 -3.02 -10.77
C THR A 132 8.71 -1.52 -10.76
N LEU A 133 8.55 -0.91 -9.60
CA LEU A 133 8.56 0.54 -9.44
C LEU A 133 9.97 1.02 -9.09
N PHE A 134 10.81 1.13 -10.12
CA PHE A 134 12.11 1.79 -10.05
C PHE A 134 12.16 3.07 -10.89
N LEU A 135 13.01 4.01 -10.48
CA LEU A 135 13.40 5.17 -11.28
C LEU A 135 14.02 4.70 -12.60
N LYS A 136 13.47 5.15 -13.73
CA LYS A 136 13.99 4.81 -15.05
C LYS A 136 15.17 5.71 -15.45
N PRO A 137 16.07 5.26 -16.35
CA PRO A 137 17.09 6.14 -16.94
C PRO A 137 16.45 7.41 -17.54
N GLY A 138 17.03 8.58 -17.24
CA GLY A 138 16.52 9.89 -17.67
C GLY A 138 15.22 10.37 -16.97
N GLU A 139 14.62 9.59 -16.08
CA GLU A 139 13.44 9.98 -15.32
C GLU A 139 13.85 10.84 -14.09
N SER A 140 13.13 11.92 -13.83
CA SER A 140 13.26 12.66 -12.58
C SER A 140 12.38 12.05 -11.48
N GLN A 141 12.72 12.28 -10.22
CA GLN A 141 11.90 11.81 -9.09
C GLN A 141 10.43 12.25 -9.18
N GLN A 142 10.15 13.46 -9.66
CA GLN A 142 8.78 13.95 -9.85
C GLN A 142 8.06 13.22 -10.98
N LYS A 143 8.74 12.88 -12.08
CA LYS A 143 8.17 12.05 -13.15
C LYS A 143 7.89 10.64 -12.64
N PHE A 144 8.78 10.08 -11.83
CA PHE A 144 8.59 8.78 -11.20
C PHE A 144 7.39 8.77 -10.24
N LEU A 145 7.28 9.77 -9.35
CA LEU A 145 6.12 9.95 -8.46
C LEU A 145 4.81 10.01 -9.26
N ARG A 146 4.77 10.81 -10.34
CA ARG A 146 3.61 10.90 -11.25
C ARG A 146 3.29 9.57 -11.92
N ARG A 147 4.29 8.82 -12.36
CA ARG A 147 4.08 7.50 -12.96
C ARG A 147 3.46 6.54 -11.96
N VAL A 148 3.99 6.45 -10.74
CA VAL A 148 3.41 5.60 -9.68
C VAL A 148 1.98 6.02 -9.38
N HIS A 149 1.73 7.31 -9.19
CA HIS A 149 0.38 7.85 -8.97
C HIS A 149 -0.59 7.46 -10.09
N SER A 150 -0.18 7.66 -11.35
CA SER A 150 -0.98 7.32 -12.53
C SER A 150 -1.36 5.85 -12.58
N ARG A 151 -0.42 4.93 -12.26
CA ARG A 151 -0.72 3.48 -12.19
C ARG A 151 -1.79 3.15 -11.16
N LEU A 152 -1.70 3.75 -9.98
CA LEU A 152 -2.66 3.49 -8.91
C LEU A 152 -4.05 4.06 -9.25
N VAL A 153 -4.09 5.28 -9.79
CA VAL A 153 -5.32 5.95 -10.23
C VAL A 153 -5.98 5.20 -11.38
N GLN A 154 -5.22 4.80 -12.39
CA GLN A 154 -5.73 4.07 -13.54
C GLN A 154 -6.35 2.74 -13.11
N SER A 155 -5.68 1.99 -12.22
CA SER A 155 -6.23 0.72 -11.72
C SER A 155 -7.55 0.91 -10.97
N LEU A 156 -7.63 1.92 -10.09
CA LEU A 156 -8.87 2.26 -9.40
C LEU A 156 -9.98 2.68 -10.38
N ALA A 157 -9.66 3.48 -11.40
CA ALA A 157 -10.61 3.91 -12.43
C ALA A 157 -11.13 2.73 -13.27
N GLU A 158 -10.28 1.75 -13.56
CA GLU A 158 -10.65 0.49 -14.23
C GLU A 158 -11.50 -0.44 -13.34
N GLY A 159 -11.67 -0.06 -12.07
CA GLY A 159 -12.49 -0.75 -11.08
C GLY A 159 -11.77 -1.87 -10.34
N PHE A 160 -10.43 -1.92 -10.40
CA PHE A 160 -9.61 -2.88 -9.65
C PHE A 160 -8.67 -2.15 -8.67
N PRO A 161 -8.89 -2.24 -7.34
CA PRO A 161 -7.99 -1.71 -6.32
C PRO A 161 -6.58 -2.32 -6.43
N PRO A 162 -5.53 -1.53 -6.75
CA PRO A 162 -4.21 -2.08 -7.02
C PRO A 162 -3.55 -2.61 -5.74
N ILE A 163 -2.72 -3.64 -5.91
CA ILE A 163 -1.89 -4.19 -4.83
C ILE A 163 -0.52 -3.54 -4.91
N LEU A 164 -0.06 -2.95 -3.81
CA LEU A 164 1.26 -2.35 -3.68
C LEU A 164 2.20 -3.28 -2.91
N SER A 165 3.37 -3.55 -3.48
CA SER A 165 4.47 -4.19 -2.77
C SER A 165 5.33 -3.15 -2.09
N ILE A 166 5.45 -3.26 -0.77
CA ILE A 166 6.33 -2.44 0.06
C ILE A 166 7.43 -3.30 0.67
N ARG A 167 8.62 -2.72 0.86
CA ARG A 167 9.77 -3.46 1.38
C ARG A 167 10.56 -2.57 2.33
N ARG A 168 10.81 -3.06 3.54
CA ARG A 168 11.70 -2.38 4.47
C ARG A 168 13.14 -2.72 4.14
N PHE A 169 13.95 -1.68 4.07
CA PHE A 169 15.39 -1.75 4.02
C PHE A 169 15.99 -1.16 5.27
N VAL A 170 17.15 -1.68 5.64
CA VAL A 170 17.94 -1.21 6.78
C VAL A 170 19.37 -0.95 6.33
N LYS A 171 19.96 0.13 6.83
CA LYS A 171 21.38 0.44 6.64
C LYS A 171 22.16 -0.09 7.83
N ARG A 172 23.12 -0.98 7.56
CA ARG A 172 24.08 -1.48 8.56
C ARG A 172 25.48 -1.24 8.05
N GLY A 173 26.22 -0.37 8.74
CA GLY A 173 27.46 0.19 8.20
C GLY A 173 27.18 1.00 6.92
N SER A 174 27.89 0.69 5.84
CA SER A 174 27.71 1.32 4.52
C SER A 174 26.64 0.64 3.65
N THR A 175 26.13 -0.52 4.05
CA THR A 175 25.30 -1.37 3.18
C THR A 175 23.82 -1.28 3.53
N TRP A 176 23.00 -1.06 2.50
CA TRP A 176 21.55 -1.21 2.59
C TRP A 176 21.14 -2.64 2.22
N SER A 177 20.26 -3.24 3.00
CA SER A 177 19.73 -4.58 2.73
C SER A 177 18.22 -4.63 2.99
N ALA A 178 17.51 -5.39 2.16
CA ALA A 178 16.10 -5.66 2.38
C ALA A 178 15.91 -6.65 3.52
N ILE A 179 15.02 -6.34 4.46
CA ILE A 179 14.76 -7.21 5.61
C ILE A 179 13.37 -7.85 5.59
N GLN A 180 12.37 -7.17 5.05
CA GLN A 180 11.02 -7.74 4.93
C GLN A 180 10.22 -7.07 3.81
N GLY A 181 9.53 -7.88 3.01
CA GLY A 181 8.54 -7.43 2.02
C GLY A 181 7.12 -7.66 2.52
N HIS A 182 6.17 -6.89 2.00
CA HIS A 182 4.74 -7.01 2.32
C HIS A 182 3.89 -6.51 1.16
N PHE A 183 2.64 -6.96 1.08
CA PHE A 183 1.65 -6.49 0.12
C PHE A 183 0.51 -5.79 0.85
N VAL A 184 0.02 -4.69 0.28
CA VAL A 184 -1.16 -3.97 0.75
C VAL A 184 -2.10 -3.68 -0.41
N THR A 185 -3.39 -3.52 -0.14
CA THR A 185 -4.39 -3.14 -1.17
C THR A 185 -4.67 -1.64 -1.07
N ILE A 186 -4.47 -0.89 -2.15
CA ILE A 186 -4.74 0.55 -2.18
C ILE A 186 -6.24 0.76 -2.46
N THR A 187 -6.91 1.50 -1.59
CA THR A 187 -8.36 1.73 -1.66
C THR A 187 -8.73 3.16 -2.03
N SER A 188 -7.82 4.12 -1.86
CA SER A 188 -7.97 5.45 -2.43
C SER A 188 -6.63 6.13 -2.69
N VAL A 189 -6.62 7.07 -3.63
CA VAL A 189 -5.47 7.92 -3.94
C VAL A 189 -5.95 9.37 -4.10
N ALA A 190 -5.30 10.30 -3.41
CA ALA A 190 -5.57 11.73 -3.53
C ALA A 190 -5.11 12.27 -4.88
N THR A 191 -5.65 13.42 -5.31
CA THR A 191 -5.15 14.13 -6.49
C THR A 191 -3.69 14.55 -6.29
N LEU A 192 -2.90 14.57 -7.37
CA LEU A 192 -1.48 14.93 -7.34
C LEU A 192 -1.26 16.33 -7.98
N PRO A 193 -0.90 17.35 -7.18
CA PRO A 193 -0.50 18.66 -7.70
C PRO A 193 0.74 18.58 -8.62
N SER A 194 0.89 19.56 -9.53
CA SER A 194 1.95 19.58 -10.55
C SER A 194 3.38 19.57 -9.99
N ASN A 195 3.60 20.21 -8.84
CA ASN A 195 4.88 20.31 -8.14
C ASN A 195 4.97 19.40 -6.90
N ALA A 196 4.07 18.43 -6.75
CA ALA A 196 4.02 17.58 -5.58
C ALA A 196 5.26 16.69 -5.44
N THR A 197 5.71 16.55 -4.19
CA THR A 197 6.78 15.61 -3.78
C THR A 197 6.23 14.38 -3.07
N SER A 198 4.93 14.34 -2.81
CA SER A 198 4.22 13.20 -2.24
C SER A 198 2.74 13.23 -2.61
N PHE A 199 2.04 12.12 -2.39
CA PHE A 199 0.57 12.09 -2.39
C PHE A 199 0.05 11.18 -1.29
N ASP A 200 -1.13 11.53 -0.78
CA ASP A 200 -1.86 10.77 0.24
C ASP A 200 -2.64 9.61 -0.40
N LEU A 201 -2.77 8.52 0.34
CA LEU A 201 -3.55 7.36 -0.04
C LEU A 201 -4.15 6.65 1.19
N ASN A 202 -5.20 5.87 0.95
CA ASN A 202 -5.69 4.88 1.91
C ASN A 202 -5.40 3.48 1.40
N TYR A 203 -5.15 2.57 2.33
CA TYR A 203 -4.87 1.17 2.02
C TYR A 203 -5.43 0.25 3.09
N VAL A 204 -5.58 -1.02 2.71
CA VAL A 204 -5.85 -2.13 3.61
C VAL A 204 -4.56 -2.91 3.82
N ASP A 205 -4.14 -3.00 5.08
CA ASP A 205 -3.08 -3.89 5.50
C ASP A 205 -3.67 -5.29 5.77
N PRO A 206 -3.30 -6.32 4.99
CA PRO A 206 -3.76 -7.68 5.26
C PRO A 206 -3.25 -8.22 6.60
N LEU A 207 -2.16 -7.67 7.17
CA LEU A 207 -1.70 -7.99 8.51
C LEU A 207 -2.62 -7.35 9.56
N GLY A 208 -3.58 -8.15 10.03
CA GLY A 208 -4.60 -7.69 10.98
C GLY A 208 -5.88 -7.19 10.32
N GLY A 209 -5.93 -7.11 8.98
CA GLY A 209 -7.10 -6.69 8.22
C GLY A 209 -7.57 -5.29 8.64
N LYS A 210 -6.75 -4.26 8.41
CA LYS A 210 -7.04 -2.90 8.88
C LYS A 210 -6.96 -1.88 7.76
N PHE A 211 -7.93 -0.97 7.73
CA PHE A 211 -7.78 0.27 6.99
C PHE A 211 -6.72 1.15 7.63
N SER A 212 -5.94 1.82 6.80
CA SER A 212 -4.89 2.73 7.23
C SER A 212 -4.68 3.79 6.16
N SER A 213 -4.07 4.90 6.57
CA SER A 213 -3.69 5.99 5.69
C SER A 213 -2.18 6.16 5.70
N GLY A 214 -1.65 6.69 4.61
CA GLY A 214 -0.23 6.96 4.48
C GLY A 214 0.06 7.77 3.23
N LYS A 215 1.35 7.92 2.93
CA LYS A 215 1.80 8.67 1.76
C LYS A 215 2.85 7.91 0.97
N ILE A 216 2.89 8.15 -0.33
CA ILE A 216 4.05 7.82 -1.15
C ILE A 216 4.79 9.13 -1.43
N ALA A 217 6.09 9.17 -1.19
CA ALA A 217 6.90 10.38 -1.23
C ALA A 217 8.25 10.16 -1.94
N ILE A 218 8.78 11.23 -2.50
CA ILE A 218 10.19 11.33 -2.87
C ILE A 218 10.98 11.43 -1.56
N THR A 219 11.91 10.51 -1.33
CA THR A 219 12.69 10.51 -0.11
C THR A 219 13.88 11.49 -0.22
N PRO A 220 14.10 12.36 0.79
CA PRO A 220 15.20 13.32 0.78
C PRO A 220 16.54 12.67 1.15
N GLU A 221 16.54 11.48 1.74
CA GLU A 221 17.76 10.74 2.11
C GLU A 221 18.22 9.84 0.97
N ALA A 222 19.53 9.79 0.70
CA ALA A 222 20.08 8.85 -0.28
C ALA A 222 19.97 7.40 0.21
N PHE A 223 19.37 6.53 -0.61
CA PHE A 223 19.05 5.16 -0.29
C PHE A 223 19.31 4.25 -1.51
N LEU A 224 20.15 3.22 -1.35
CA LEU A 224 20.69 2.39 -2.45
C LEU A 224 21.50 3.17 -3.51
N THR A 225 21.76 4.44 -3.27
CA THR A 225 22.55 5.36 -4.10
C THR A 225 23.25 6.36 -3.19
N SER A 226 24.22 7.10 -3.72
CA SER A 226 24.85 8.25 -3.05
C SER A 226 24.12 9.57 -3.31
N ASP A 227 23.31 9.67 -4.38
CA ASP A 227 22.59 10.87 -4.78
C ASP A 227 21.07 10.71 -4.54
N PRO A 228 20.45 11.49 -3.63
CA PRO A 228 19.01 11.44 -3.38
C PRO A 228 18.14 11.66 -4.63
N ALA A 229 18.59 12.49 -5.59
CA ALA A 229 17.86 12.70 -6.84
C ALA A 229 17.81 11.43 -7.71
N ARG A 230 18.67 10.47 -7.42
CA ARG A 230 18.81 9.18 -8.13
C ARG A 230 18.31 8.01 -7.30
N ASN A 231 17.57 8.27 -6.22
CA ASN A 231 16.96 7.21 -5.42
C ASN A 231 16.14 6.27 -6.32
N PRO A 232 16.40 4.96 -6.30
CA PRO A 232 15.75 4.03 -7.22
C PRO A 232 14.28 3.82 -6.86
N ASN A 233 13.87 4.05 -5.61
CA ASN A 233 12.50 3.85 -5.14
C ASN A 233 11.95 5.11 -4.47
N LEU A 234 10.62 5.23 -4.51
CA LEU A 234 9.88 6.14 -3.64
C LEU A 234 9.72 5.52 -2.25
N GLU A 235 9.51 6.37 -1.26
CA GLU A 235 9.26 5.96 0.12
C GLU A 235 7.77 5.87 0.41
N ALA A 236 7.39 4.83 1.13
CA ALA A 236 6.07 4.63 1.71
C ALA A 236 6.09 5.10 3.18
N LEU A 237 5.53 6.28 3.43
CA LEU A 237 5.37 6.85 4.76
C LEU A 237 4.07 6.30 5.39
N PHE A 238 4.14 5.04 5.83
CA PHE A 238 3.00 4.30 6.37
C PHE A 238 3.14 4.17 7.90
N PRO A 239 2.61 5.12 8.70
CA PRO A 239 2.88 5.21 10.14
C PRO A 239 2.44 3.95 10.90
N SER A 240 1.31 3.37 10.51
CA SER A 240 0.74 2.16 11.12
C SER A 240 1.51 0.88 10.78
N SER A 241 2.38 0.91 9.76
CA SER A 241 3.10 -0.27 9.29
C SER A 241 4.13 -0.74 10.32
N ARG A 242 4.08 -2.04 10.62
CA ARG A 242 5.03 -2.74 11.49
C ARG A 242 6.03 -3.62 10.73
N ILE A 243 5.90 -3.68 9.42
CA ILE A 243 6.71 -4.56 8.54
C ILE A 243 8.18 -4.30 8.79
N GLY A 244 8.94 -5.32 9.17
CA GLY A 244 10.39 -5.28 9.41
C GLY A 244 10.85 -4.57 10.68
N LYS A 245 9.95 -3.95 11.47
CA LYS A 245 10.35 -3.15 12.65
C LYS A 245 11.00 -4.02 13.74
N SER A 246 10.55 -5.26 13.92
CA SER A 246 11.13 -6.19 14.90
C SER A 246 12.56 -6.64 14.56
N SER A 247 13.02 -6.42 13.33
CA SER A 247 14.38 -6.76 12.88
C SER A 247 15.32 -5.56 12.90
N LEU A 248 14.84 -4.38 13.32
CA LEU A 248 15.66 -3.18 13.48
C LEU A 248 16.37 -3.21 14.85
N ARG A 249 17.62 -2.74 14.86
CA ARG A 249 18.42 -2.50 16.05
C ARG A 249 18.36 -1.02 16.45
N SER A 250 18.69 -0.71 17.69
CA SER A 250 18.85 0.68 18.11
C SER A 250 19.88 1.39 17.23
N GLY A 251 19.54 2.57 16.73
CA GLY A 251 20.38 3.35 15.81
C GLY A 251 20.34 2.92 14.33
N ASP A 252 19.64 1.83 13.98
CA ASP A 252 19.48 1.45 12.57
C ASP A 252 18.74 2.56 11.80
N LYS A 253 19.31 2.98 10.67
CA LYS A 253 18.55 3.76 9.67
C LYS A 253 17.71 2.80 8.83
N SER A 254 16.45 3.13 8.59
CA SER A 254 15.55 2.28 7.79
C SER A 254 14.61 3.09 6.92
N ILE A 255 14.31 2.58 5.73
CA ILE A 255 13.34 3.14 4.79
C ILE A 255 12.35 2.05 4.41
N LEU A 256 11.07 2.41 4.29
CA LEU A 256 10.05 1.56 3.71
C LEU A 256 9.85 1.98 2.26
N ALA A 257 10.35 1.20 1.31
CA ALA A 257 10.32 1.55 -0.10
C ALA A 257 9.12 0.94 -0.82
N VAL A 258 8.55 1.70 -1.77
CA VAL A 258 7.59 1.19 -2.75
C VAL A 258 8.37 0.40 -3.81
N SER A 259 8.12 -0.90 -3.89
CA SER A 259 8.92 -1.81 -4.73
C SER A 259 8.25 -2.14 -6.05
N ALA A 260 6.94 -2.36 -6.04
CA ALA A 260 6.20 -2.79 -7.23
C ALA A 260 4.69 -2.65 -7.05
N THR A 261 3.92 -2.78 -8.13
CA THR A 261 2.46 -2.76 -8.10
C THR A 261 1.86 -3.80 -9.03
N LEU A 262 0.67 -4.32 -8.68
CA LEU A 262 -0.18 -5.18 -9.50
C LEU A 262 -1.56 -4.53 -9.63
N GLY A 263 -2.07 -4.39 -10.85
CA GLY A 263 -3.36 -3.73 -11.11
C GLY A 263 -3.74 -3.70 -12.58
N ARG A 264 -4.67 -2.81 -12.92
CA ARG A 264 -5.19 -2.58 -14.28
C ARG A 264 -4.56 -1.32 -14.88
N PHE A 265 -3.54 -1.49 -15.73
CA PHE A 265 -2.85 -0.41 -16.44
C PHE A 265 -1.98 -0.94 -17.59
#